data_AF-A0A1H0VIT4-F1
#
_entry.id   AF-A0A1H0VIT4-F1
#
_cell.length_a   1.000
_cell.length_b   1.000
_cell.length_c   1.000
_cell.angle_alpha   90.00
_cell.angle_beta   90.00
_cell.angle_gamma   90.00
#
_symmetry.space_group_name_H-M   'P 1'
#
loop_
_entity.id
_entity.type
_entity.pdbx_description
1 polymer ?
#
loop_
_entity_poly.entity_id
_entity_poly.type
_entity_poly.pdbx_seq_one_letter_code
_entity_poly.pdbx_strand_id
1 'polypeptide(L)'
;MSASPEPGSSAAIEQMTADLRTTSTDVLGVPHDIAEAAAGAGLQTATGTIAFAGQYASGSYSVQFNAQNGSGYSSSWPQWAFALAKDALLGNKRVWVASNGDPFGSNLVFVLVFA
;
A
#
# COMPACT_ATOMS: atom_id res chain seq x y z
N MET A 1 -6.02 -36.84 -35.61
CA MET A 1 -6.66 -35.54 -35.30
C MET A 1 -6.42 -35.29 -33.82
N SER A 2 -5.37 -34.54 -33.49
CA SER A 2 -5.05 -34.20 -32.10
C SER A 2 -5.92 -33.02 -31.68
N ALA A 3 -6.75 -33.21 -30.66
CA ALA A 3 -7.42 -32.10 -30.00
C ALA A 3 -6.36 -31.31 -29.21
N SER A 4 -6.15 -30.05 -29.58
CA SER A 4 -5.41 -29.10 -28.76
C SER A 4 -6.12 -28.95 -27.41
N PRO A 5 -5.41 -29.01 -26.26
CA PRO A 5 -6.01 -28.63 -25.00
C PRO A 5 -6.31 -27.12 -25.05
N GLU A 6 -7.55 -26.73 -24.70
CA GLU A 6 -7.89 -25.32 -24.46
C GLU A 6 -6.88 -24.73 -23.46
N PRO A 7 -6.34 -23.53 -23.72
CA PRO A 7 -5.57 -22.82 -22.70
C PRO A 7 -6.48 -22.63 -21.49
N GLY A 8 -6.18 -23.40 -20.44
CA GLY A 8 -7.14 -23.76 -19.41
C GLY A 8 -7.59 -22.60 -18.54
N SER A 9 -8.81 -22.75 -18.02
CA SER A 9 -9.51 -21.91 -17.03
C SER A 9 -8.61 -21.22 -15.98
N SER A 10 -7.50 -21.83 -15.54
CA SER A 10 -6.53 -21.21 -14.63
C SER A 10 -5.91 -19.91 -15.16
N ALA A 11 -5.48 -19.91 -16.43
CA ALA A 11 -4.87 -18.72 -17.03
C ALA A 11 -5.91 -17.59 -17.19
N ALA A 12 -7.16 -17.94 -17.49
CA ALA A 12 -8.25 -16.98 -17.56
C ALA A 12 -8.60 -16.39 -16.17
N ILE A 13 -8.58 -17.20 -15.11
CA ILE A 13 -8.79 -16.72 -13.73
C ILE A 13 -7.64 -15.83 -13.28
N GLU A 14 -6.40 -16.19 -13.58
CA GLU A 14 -5.23 -15.37 -13.28
C GLU A 14 -5.30 -14.02 -14.00
N GLN A 15 -5.65 -14.02 -15.29
CA GLN A 15 -5.83 -12.79 -16.07
C GLN A 15 -6.95 -11.92 -15.49
N MET A 16 -8.13 -12.49 -15.20
CA MET A 16 -9.24 -11.75 -14.59
C MET A 16 -8.87 -11.18 -13.21
N THR A 17 -8.08 -11.92 -12.42
CA THR A 17 -7.62 -11.46 -11.10
C THR A 17 -6.60 -10.33 -11.22
N ALA A 18 -5.71 -10.40 -12.22
CA ALA A 18 -4.79 -9.33 -12.54
C ALA A 18 -5.54 -8.07 -13.00
N ASP A 19 -6.51 -8.20 -13.92
CA ASP A 19 -7.31 -7.09 -14.42
C ASP A 19 -8.14 -6.41 -13.30
N LEU A 20 -8.71 -7.22 -12.39
CA LEU A 20 -9.41 -6.72 -11.19
C LEU A 20 -8.48 -5.97 -10.25
N ARG A 21 -7.25 -6.46 -10.03
CA ARG A 21 -6.25 -5.77 -9.21
C ARG A 21 -5.87 -4.43 -9.83
N THR A 22 -5.58 -4.41 -11.14
CA THR A 22 -5.22 -3.22 -11.91
C THR A 22 -6.29 -2.14 -11.82
N THR A 23 -7.54 -2.51 -12.11
CA THR A 23 -8.70 -1.61 -12.03
C THR A 23 -8.86 -1.04 -10.62
N SER A 24 -8.66 -1.85 -9.58
CA SER A 24 -8.73 -1.40 -8.18
C SER A 24 -7.63 -0.38 -7.87
N THR A 25 -6.38 -0.61 -8.29
CA THR A 25 -5.28 0.33 -8.09
C THR A 25 -5.46 1.66 -8.83
N ASP A 26 -5.97 1.63 -10.07
CA ASP A 26 -6.22 2.83 -10.87
C ASP A 26 -7.35 3.68 -10.26
N VAL A 27 -8.41 3.04 -9.78
CA VAL A 27 -9.51 3.72 -9.04
C VAL A 27 -8.99 4.34 -7.74
N LEU A 28 -7.90 3.82 -7.17
CA LEU A 28 -7.26 4.35 -5.98
C LEU A 28 -6.17 5.40 -6.28
N GLY A 29 -5.93 5.74 -7.55
CA GLY A 29 -4.91 6.71 -7.96
C GLY A 29 -3.47 6.20 -7.81
N VAL A 30 -3.30 4.89 -7.59
CA VAL A 30 -2.00 4.24 -7.50
C VAL A 30 -1.49 3.97 -8.92
N PRO A 31 -0.28 4.43 -9.31
CA PRO A 31 0.28 4.10 -10.62
C PRO A 31 0.47 2.59 -10.79
N HIS A 32 -0.14 2.02 -11.83
CA HIS A 32 -0.16 0.58 -12.08
C HIS A 32 1.24 -0.06 -12.13
N ASP A 33 2.18 0.50 -12.90
CA ASP A 33 3.55 -0.04 -13.01
C ASP A 33 4.26 -0.14 -11.66
N ILE A 34 4.00 0.81 -10.75
CA ILE A 34 4.60 0.82 -9.42
C ILE A 34 3.91 -0.23 -8.53
N ALA A 35 2.59 -0.39 -8.66
CA ALA A 35 1.87 -1.42 -7.93
C ALA A 35 2.30 -2.83 -8.34
N GLU A 36 2.51 -3.08 -9.63
CA GLU A 36 3.04 -4.33 -10.14
C GLU A 36 4.46 -4.57 -9.63
N ALA A 37 5.33 -3.57 -9.67
CA ALA A 37 6.69 -3.68 -9.14
C ALA A 37 6.70 -4.00 -7.64
N ALA A 38 5.83 -3.36 -6.86
CA ALA A 38 5.69 -3.65 -5.42
C ALA A 38 5.21 -5.08 -5.17
N ALA A 39 4.21 -5.55 -5.95
CA ALA A 39 3.71 -6.92 -5.86
C ALA A 39 4.77 -7.96 -6.29
N GLY A 40 5.49 -7.70 -7.38
CA GLY A 40 6.58 -8.56 -7.87
C GLY A 40 7.76 -8.64 -6.90
N ALA A 41 7.98 -7.58 -6.11
CA ALA A 41 8.94 -7.56 -5.02
C ALA A 41 8.42 -8.22 -3.71
N GLY A 42 7.17 -8.70 -3.70
CA GLY A 42 6.56 -9.34 -2.52
C GLY A 42 6.19 -8.36 -1.40
N LEU A 43 6.08 -7.05 -1.71
CA LEU A 43 5.72 -6.04 -0.72
C LEU A 43 4.22 -6.10 -0.41
N GLN A 44 3.89 -5.91 0.86
CA GLN A 44 2.51 -5.65 1.27
C GLN A 44 2.22 -4.17 1.06
N THR A 45 1.14 -3.87 0.34
CA THR A 45 0.76 -2.48 0.07
C THR A 45 -0.64 -2.18 0.56
N ALA A 46 -0.86 -0.94 1.01
CA ALA A 46 -2.15 -0.49 1.49
C ALA A 46 -2.35 1.00 1.20
N THR A 47 -3.56 1.37 0.81
CA THR A 47 -4.01 2.77 0.73
C THR A 47 -4.83 3.12 1.96
N GLY A 48 -4.76 4.38 2.39
CA GLY A 48 -5.46 4.82 3.58
C GLY A 48 -5.22 6.28 3.93
N THR A 49 -5.49 6.64 5.18
CA THR A 49 -5.31 7.99 5.72
C THR A 49 -4.48 7.95 6.99
N ILE A 50 -3.85 9.06 7.32
CA ILE A 50 -3.17 9.24 8.60
C ILE A 50 -4.18 9.84 9.57
N ALA A 51 -4.42 9.17 10.70
CA ALA A 51 -5.30 9.64 11.76
C ALA A 51 -4.52 10.34 12.88
N PHE A 52 -3.24 9.98 13.04
CA PHE A 52 -2.35 10.55 14.06
C PHE A 52 -0.90 10.49 13.58
N ALA A 53 -0.15 11.54 13.87
CA ALA A 53 1.31 11.60 13.69
C ALA A 53 1.91 12.42 14.83
N GLY A 54 2.59 11.75 15.76
CA GLY A 54 3.21 12.38 16.94
C GLY A 54 4.64 11.93 17.19
N GLN A 55 5.37 12.73 17.96
CA GLN A 55 6.71 12.41 18.43
C GLN A 55 6.67 12.19 19.94
N TYR A 56 7.21 11.07 20.41
CA TYR A 56 7.40 10.81 21.83
C TYR A 56 8.58 11.59 22.40
N ALA A 57 8.60 11.81 23.71
CA ALA A 57 9.73 12.46 24.39
C ALA A 57 11.07 11.72 24.22
N SER A 58 11.02 10.41 23.92
CA SER A 58 12.20 9.60 23.56
C SER A 58 12.79 9.96 22.19
N GLY A 59 12.12 10.81 21.41
CA GLY A 59 12.48 11.17 20.04
C GLY A 59 11.88 10.26 18.97
N SER A 60 11.25 9.13 19.34
CA SER A 60 10.60 8.21 18.40
C SER A 60 9.31 8.78 17.83
N TYR A 61 9.03 8.48 16.56
CA TYR A 61 7.81 8.93 15.87
C TYR A 61 6.77 7.83 15.85
N SER A 62 5.51 8.17 16.14
CA SER A 62 4.38 7.25 16.13
C SER A 62 3.31 7.76 15.18
N VAL A 63 2.82 6.85 14.33
CA VAL A 63 1.83 7.15 13.30
C VAL A 63 0.70 6.14 13.39
N GLN A 64 -0.54 6.63 13.37
CA GLN A 64 -1.73 5.81 13.17
C GLN A 64 -2.17 5.91 11.71
N PHE A 65 -2.14 4.78 11.02
CA PHE A 65 -2.61 4.63 9.66
C PHE A 65 -3.94 3.87 9.64
N ASN A 66 -4.96 4.49 9.06
CA ASN A 66 -6.27 3.88 8.83
C ASN A 66 -6.34 3.41 7.39
N ALA A 67 -6.23 2.11 7.19
CA ALA A 67 -6.34 1.46 5.90
C ALA A 67 -7.78 1.56 5.37
N GLN A 68 -7.90 1.59 4.04
CA GLN A 68 -9.18 1.80 3.38
C GLN A 68 -10.18 0.65 3.55
N ASN A 69 -9.69 -0.55 3.90
CA ASN A 69 -10.51 -1.71 4.26
C ASN A 69 -11.10 -1.62 5.69
N GLY A 70 -10.89 -0.51 6.39
CA GLY A 70 -11.43 -0.25 7.72
C GLY A 70 -10.55 -0.72 8.88
N SER A 71 -9.37 -1.32 8.62
CA SER A 71 -8.41 -1.61 9.68
C SER A 71 -7.55 -0.40 10.02
N GLY A 72 -7.12 -0.28 11.27
CA GLY A 72 -6.26 0.80 11.76
C GLY A 72 -5.08 0.26 12.54
N TYR A 73 -3.88 0.75 12.25
CA TYR A 73 -2.65 0.31 12.90
C TYR A 73 -1.82 1.51 13.35
N SER A 74 -1.36 1.45 14.60
CA SER A 74 -0.39 2.42 15.13
C SER A 74 0.99 1.76 15.19
N SER A 75 2.00 2.41 14.60
CA SER A 75 3.37 1.89 14.58
C SER A 75 4.40 3.00 14.62
N SER A 76 5.64 2.66 14.98
CA SER A 76 6.75 3.59 14.99
C SER A 76 7.32 3.77 13.59
N TRP A 77 7.34 4.99 13.07
CA TRP A 77 7.80 5.27 11.70
C TRP A 77 9.20 5.91 11.70
N PRO A 78 10.04 5.64 10.68
CA PRO A 78 11.30 6.36 10.51
C PRO A 78 11.04 7.83 10.16
N GLN A 79 12.01 8.71 10.44
CA GLN A 79 11.84 10.17 10.28
C GLN A 79 11.37 10.59 8.89
N TRP A 80 11.91 9.98 7.83
CA TRP A 80 11.55 10.31 6.46
C TRP A 80 10.06 10.01 6.18
N ALA A 81 9.56 8.89 6.69
CA ALA A 81 8.17 8.48 6.51
C ALA A 81 7.24 9.31 7.41
N PHE A 82 7.70 9.62 8.62
CA PHE A 82 6.94 10.46 9.55
C PHE A 82 6.69 11.86 9.00
N ALA A 83 7.68 12.48 8.33
CA ALA A 83 7.48 13.78 7.69
C ALA A 83 6.34 13.75 6.68
N LEU A 84 6.32 12.73 5.82
CA LEU A 84 5.25 12.52 4.83
C LEU A 84 3.89 12.24 5.48
N ALA A 85 3.87 11.45 6.56
CA ALA A 85 2.63 11.16 7.29
C ALA A 85 2.03 12.42 7.92
N LYS A 86 2.89 13.28 8.50
CA LYS A 86 2.48 14.56 9.09
C LYS A 86 1.91 15.49 8.02
N ASP A 87 2.57 15.59 6.87
CA ASP A 87 2.10 16.43 5.76
C ASP A 87 0.76 15.91 5.20
N ALA A 88 0.60 14.59 5.09
CA ALA A 88 -0.67 13.97 4.68
C ALA A 88 -1.79 14.23 5.68
N LEU A 89 -1.52 14.12 6.99
CA LEU A 89 -2.48 14.42 8.05
C LEU A 89 -2.95 15.89 7.98
N LEU A 90 -2.00 16.84 7.89
CA LEU A 90 -2.30 18.27 7.84
C LEU A 90 -3.04 18.66 6.55
N GLY A 91 -2.75 17.97 5.44
CA GLY A 91 -3.41 18.19 4.16
C GLY A 91 -4.73 17.43 3.99
N ASN A 92 -5.15 16.61 4.97
CA ASN A 92 -6.26 15.66 4.85
C ASN A 92 -6.15 14.79 3.58
N LYS A 93 -4.94 14.32 3.29
CA LYS A 93 -4.60 13.54 2.09
C LYS A 93 -4.57 12.06 2.40
N ARG A 94 -4.91 11.27 1.38
CA ARG A 94 -4.68 9.82 1.41
C ARG A 94 -3.20 9.53 1.19
N VAL A 95 -2.76 8.37 1.67
CA VAL A 95 -1.43 7.83 1.43
C VAL A 95 -1.49 6.41 0.89
N TRP A 96 -0.48 6.03 0.13
CA TRP A 96 -0.17 4.66 -0.24
C TRP A 96 1.13 4.25 0.44
N VAL A 97 1.09 3.15 1.18
CA VAL A 97 2.25 2.61 1.89
C VAL A 97 2.60 1.24 1.33
N ALA A 98 3.88 0.93 1.32
CA ALA A 98 4.36 -0.44 1.15
C ALA A 98 5.34 -0.80 2.26
N SER A 99 5.26 -2.05 2.73
CA SER A 99 6.20 -2.60 3.69
C SER A 99 6.65 -4.01 3.33
N ASN A 100 7.80 -4.38 3.88
CA ASN A 100 8.32 -5.73 3.89
C ASN A 100 7.79 -6.52 5.09
N GLY A 101 6.45 -6.66 5.17
CA GLY A 101 5.77 -7.33 6.28
C GLY A 101 5.17 -6.40 7.33
N ASP A 102 4.52 -7.02 8.32
CA ASP A 102 3.91 -6.36 9.47
C ASP A 102 4.89 -6.26 10.67
N PRO A 103 4.74 -5.22 11.51
CA PRO A 103 3.95 -4.01 11.31
C PRO A 103 4.64 -3.06 10.31
N PHE A 104 3.88 -2.18 9.64
CA PHE A 104 4.41 -1.21 8.67
C PHE A 104 5.67 -0.51 9.17
N GLY A 105 5.58 0.25 10.27
CA GLY A 105 6.65 1.02 10.92
C GLY A 105 8.08 0.86 10.41
N SER A 106 8.87 -0.01 11.05
CA SER A 106 10.28 -0.26 10.68
C SER A 106 10.46 -1.03 9.36
N ASN A 107 9.39 -1.66 8.86
CA ASN A 107 9.39 -2.41 7.61
C ASN A 107 8.96 -1.56 6.40
N LEU A 108 8.67 -0.26 6.59
CA LEU A 108 8.24 0.63 5.53
C LEU A 108 9.32 0.77 4.47
N VAL A 109 8.91 0.53 3.22
CA VAL A 109 9.74 0.67 2.03
C VAL A 109 9.45 2.00 1.35
N PHE A 110 8.17 2.37 1.21
CA PHE A 110 7.80 3.69 0.72
C PHE A 110 6.48 4.20 1.31
N VAL A 111 6.32 5.52 1.25
CA VAL A 111 5.09 6.25 1.53
C VAL A 111 4.89 7.27 0.41
N LEU A 112 3.76 7.19 -0.28
CA LEU A 112 3.36 8.14 -1.31
C LEU A 112 2.12 8.89 -0.84
N VAL A 113 2.16 10.21 -0.91
CA VAL A 113 1.01 11.08 -0.58
C VAL A 113 0.28 11.42 -1.87
N PHE A 114 -1.03 11.15 -1.92
CA PHE A 114 -1.84 11.50 -3.10
C PHE A 114 -2.06 13.01 -3.18
N ALA A 115 -2.18 13.52 -4.41
CA ALA A 115 -2.43 14.94 -4.68
C ALA A 115 -3.78 15.40 -4.13
#